data_AF-A0A928JQX6-F1
#
_entry.id   AF-A0A928JQX6-F1
#
_cell.length_a   1.000
_cell.length_b   1.000
_cell.length_c   1.000
_cell.angle_alpha   90.00
_cell.angle_beta   90.00
_cell.angle_gamma   90.00
#
_symmetry.space_group_name_H-M   'P 1'
#
loop_
_entity.id
_entity.type
_entity.pdbx_description
1 polymer ?
#
loop_
_entity_poly.entity_id
_entity_poly.type
_entity_poly.pdbx_seq_one_letter_code
_entity_poly.pdbx_strand_id
1 'polypeptide(L)'
;MSKLMPTKWSGKEIGVTIGYAVLTLLCFFAGDCLGFLGPFWWVYGVPVSLLIAGIPYFYIAAREQRYGTMTIVGVIFLLYGLLGGSLSNPPYLICTLIGLICPDLVRMAMGYDSFVGTLVSYLVFAIARVGAQINVWVMPEWCHGQAIEEMGEDYADALINNNAGALKCILFLVAVLVAAVLGAYIAKAFLRKPLTKYGMLNGASPVEAPKEA
;
A
#
# COMPACT_ATOMS: atom_id res chain seq x y z
N MET A 1 -20.59 -22.43 9.91
CA MET A 1 -21.15 -21.43 10.84
C MET A 1 -20.38 -20.13 10.61
N SER A 2 -20.88 -19.25 9.73
CA SER A 2 -20.22 -17.96 9.46
C SER A 2 -20.20 -17.14 10.74
N LYS A 3 -19.02 -16.82 11.28
CA LYS A 3 -18.91 -15.80 12.33
C LYS A 3 -19.63 -14.56 11.83
N LEU A 4 -20.70 -14.15 12.52
CA LEU A 4 -21.34 -12.86 12.26
C LEU A 4 -20.28 -11.79 12.51
N MET A 5 -19.76 -11.20 11.43
CA MET A 5 -18.72 -10.18 11.50
C MET A 5 -19.30 -8.94 12.19
N PRO A 6 -18.57 -8.34 13.16
CA PRO A 6 -19.07 -7.17 13.88
C PRO A 6 -19.27 -5.99 12.93
N THR A 7 -20.53 -5.58 12.75
CA THR A 7 -20.93 -4.51 11.82
C THR A 7 -20.76 -3.12 12.41
N LYS A 8 -20.67 -3.00 13.74
CA LYS A 8 -20.51 -1.72 14.45
C LYS A 8 -19.07 -1.51 14.87
N TRP A 9 -18.55 -0.32 14.59
CA TRP A 9 -17.24 0.12 15.06
C TRP A 9 -17.32 0.63 16.50
N SER A 10 -16.37 0.23 17.35
CA SER A 10 -16.07 0.93 18.59
C SER A 10 -15.00 2.00 18.35
N GLY A 11 -15.01 3.08 19.15
CA GLY A 11 -13.99 4.13 19.05
C GLY A 11 -12.55 3.62 19.22
N LYS A 12 -12.37 2.59 20.05
CA LYS A 12 -11.06 1.93 20.24
C LYS A 12 -10.58 1.24 18.96
N GLU A 13 -11.46 0.52 18.26
CA GLU A 13 -11.11 -0.18 17.01
C GLU A 13 -10.78 0.82 15.89
N ILE A 14 -11.53 1.92 15.79
CA ILE A 14 -11.23 3.01 14.86
C ILE A 14 -9.85 3.59 15.18
N GLY A 15 -9.59 3.93 16.44
CA GLY A 15 -8.30 4.50 16.87
C GLY A 15 -7.11 3.59 16.56
N VAL A 16 -7.23 2.29 16.80
CA VAL A 16 -6.18 1.32 16.41
C VAL A 16 -6.01 1.25 14.90
N THR A 17 -7.11 1.27 14.13
CA THR A 17 -7.05 1.23 12.66
C THR A 17 -6.36 2.47 12.10
N ILE A 18 -6.67 3.66 12.63
CA ILE A 18 -5.98 4.90 12.28
C ILE A 18 -4.50 4.81 12.62
N GLY A 19 -4.14 4.30 13.80
CA GLY A 19 -2.74 4.12 14.19
C GLY A 19 -1.94 3.24 13.22
N TYR A 20 -2.52 2.12 12.78
CA TYR A 20 -1.89 1.25 11.77
C TYR A 20 -1.92 1.85 10.36
N ALA A 21 -2.95 2.61 10.01
CA ALA A 21 -2.98 3.37 8.75
C ALA A 21 -1.84 4.40 8.70
N VAL A 22 -1.63 5.14 9.79
CA VAL A 22 -0.52 6.08 9.94
C VAL A 22 0.82 5.34 9.91
N LEU A 23 0.96 4.20 10.59
CA LEU A 23 2.19 3.39 10.52
C LEU A 23 2.48 2.92 9.09
N THR A 24 1.44 2.50 8.35
CA THR A 24 1.56 2.13 6.94
C THR A 24 2.01 3.32 6.09
N LEU A 25 1.42 4.50 6.33
CA LEU A 25 1.83 5.75 5.69
C LEU A 25 3.30 6.10 6.00
N LEU A 26 3.75 5.95 7.25
CA LEU A 26 5.14 6.22 7.63
C LEU A 26 6.13 5.28 6.91
N CYS A 27 5.76 4.02 6.68
CA CYS A 27 6.56 3.11 5.85
C CYS A 27 6.67 3.61 4.40
N PHE A 28 5.59 4.16 3.85
CA PHE A 28 5.60 4.76 2.51
C PHE A 28 6.44 6.02 2.46
N PHE A 29 6.22 6.94 3.40
CA PHE A 29 6.96 8.19 3.51
C PHE A 29 8.47 7.93 3.63
N ALA A 30 8.89 6.95 4.44
CA ALA A 30 10.31 6.57 4.54
C ALA A 30 10.90 6.10 3.20
N GLY A 31 10.12 5.43 2.36
CA GLY A 31 10.54 5.08 1.01
C GLY A 31 10.57 6.27 0.06
N ASP A 32 9.63 7.21 0.18
CA ASP A 32 9.62 8.44 -0.61
C ASP A 32 10.85 9.31 -0.26
N CYS A 33 11.31 9.32 0.99
CA CYS A 33 12.55 9.97 1.40
C CYS A 33 13.82 9.39 0.73
N LEU A 34 13.77 8.18 0.17
CA LEU A 34 14.90 7.68 -0.63
C LEU A 34 15.12 8.53 -1.89
N GLY A 35 14.10 9.25 -2.37
CA GLY A 35 14.21 10.15 -3.52
C GLY A 35 15.23 11.28 -3.35
N PHE A 36 15.56 11.65 -2.11
CA PHE A 36 16.63 12.62 -1.81
C PHE A 36 18.03 12.07 -2.13
N LEU A 37 18.20 10.76 -2.24
CA LEU A 37 19.47 10.14 -2.65
C LEU A 37 19.70 10.24 -4.17
N GLY A 38 18.64 10.54 -4.94
CA GLY A 38 18.73 10.79 -6.38
C GLY A 38 17.49 10.35 -7.16
N PRO A 39 17.41 10.71 -8.47
CA PRO A 39 16.22 10.48 -9.30
C PRO A 39 15.84 9.01 -9.49
N PHE A 40 16.82 8.11 -9.48
CA PHE A 40 16.56 6.67 -9.49
C PHE A 40 15.73 6.25 -8.27
N TRP A 41 16.17 6.66 -7.07
CA TRP A 41 15.52 6.28 -5.82
C TRP A 41 14.15 6.93 -5.63
N TRP A 42 13.87 8.04 -6.30
CA TRP A 42 12.53 8.65 -6.29
C TRP A 42 11.48 7.76 -6.96
N VAL A 43 11.87 7.07 -8.04
CA VAL A 43 11.01 6.08 -8.71
C VAL A 43 11.00 4.77 -7.91
N TYR A 44 12.17 4.22 -7.60
CA TYR A 44 12.28 2.85 -7.04
C TYR A 44 12.13 2.77 -5.51
N GLY A 45 12.05 3.91 -4.82
CA GLY A 45 11.70 3.99 -3.39
C GLY A 45 10.29 3.46 -3.12
N VAL A 46 9.37 3.58 -4.07
CA VAL A 46 8.01 3.03 -3.97
C VAL A 46 8.02 1.50 -3.81
N PRO A 47 8.62 0.70 -4.73
CA PRO A 47 8.80 -0.73 -4.51
C PRO A 47 9.43 -1.08 -3.16
N VAL A 48 10.49 -0.37 -2.74
CA VAL A 48 11.14 -0.63 -1.44
C VAL A 48 10.16 -0.44 -0.28
N SER A 49 9.36 0.61 -0.32
CA SER A 49 8.37 0.89 0.73
C SER A 49 7.29 -0.18 0.85
N LEU A 50 6.88 -0.80 -0.27
CA LEU A 50 5.87 -1.86 -0.30
C LEU A 50 6.35 -3.15 0.40
N LEU A 51 7.66 -3.38 0.47
CA LEU A 51 8.20 -4.53 1.21
C LEU A 51 7.91 -4.42 2.71
N ILE A 52 8.05 -3.21 3.26
CA ILE A 52 7.94 -2.95 4.69
C ILE A 52 6.49 -2.65 5.08
N ALA A 53 5.79 -1.84 4.28
CA ALA A 53 4.41 -1.42 4.52
C ALA A 53 3.42 -2.59 4.50
N GLY A 54 3.78 -3.73 3.89
CA GLY A 54 3.01 -4.97 3.97
C GLY A 54 2.75 -5.41 5.41
N ILE A 55 3.70 -5.19 6.34
CA ILE A 55 3.57 -5.61 7.74
C ILE A 55 2.37 -4.93 8.43
N PRO A 56 2.34 -3.59 8.60
CA PRO A 56 1.21 -2.94 9.27
C PRO A 56 -0.12 -3.15 8.51
N TYR A 57 -0.08 -3.19 7.18
CA TYR A 57 -1.25 -3.43 6.34
C TYR A 57 -1.90 -4.79 6.61
N PHE A 58 -1.12 -5.88 6.57
CA PHE A 58 -1.64 -7.23 6.83
C PHE A 58 -2.06 -7.42 8.28
N TYR A 59 -1.36 -6.78 9.23
CA TYR A 59 -1.76 -6.85 10.63
C TYR A 59 -3.15 -6.26 10.84
N ILE A 60 -3.39 -5.02 10.38
CA ILE A 60 -4.68 -4.37 10.60
C ILE A 60 -5.78 -5.06 9.82
N ALA A 61 -5.47 -5.55 8.61
CA ALA A 61 -6.39 -6.37 7.84
C ALA A 61 -6.82 -7.63 8.59
N ALA A 62 -5.89 -8.35 9.20
CA ALA A 62 -6.23 -9.56 9.96
C ALA A 62 -6.96 -9.25 11.25
N ARG A 63 -6.59 -8.17 11.95
CA ARG A 63 -7.21 -7.78 13.21
C ARG A 63 -8.64 -7.30 13.02
N GLU A 64 -8.89 -6.51 11.97
CA GLU A 64 -10.18 -5.90 11.67
C GLU A 64 -10.74 -6.50 10.37
N GLN A 65 -11.54 -7.57 10.53
CA GLN A 65 -12.13 -8.33 9.43
C GLN A 65 -13.53 -7.83 9.09
N ARG A 66 -13.63 -6.57 8.67
CA ARG A 66 -14.91 -5.91 8.36
C ARG A 66 -14.74 -4.83 7.31
N TYR A 67 -15.87 -4.38 6.76
CA TYR A 67 -15.90 -3.26 5.82
C TYR A 67 -15.44 -1.95 6.51
N GLY A 68 -14.71 -1.13 5.77
CA GLY A 68 -14.16 0.16 6.17
C GLY A 68 -12.72 0.10 6.67
N THR A 69 -12.15 -1.08 6.90
CA THR A 69 -10.77 -1.17 7.43
C THR A 69 -9.76 -0.63 6.42
N MET A 70 -9.82 -1.07 5.16
CA MET A 70 -8.90 -0.56 4.14
C MET A 70 -9.33 0.83 3.64
N THR A 71 -10.61 1.18 3.75
CA THR A 71 -11.09 2.55 3.48
C THR A 71 -10.45 3.56 4.43
N ILE A 72 -10.34 3.26 5.73
CA ILE A 72 -9.63 4.14 6.69
C ILE A 72 -8.16 4.32 6.27
N VAL A 73 -7.48 3.24 5.86
CA VAL A 73 -6.10 3.31 5.36
C VAL A 73 -6.02 4.20 4.11
N GLY A 74 -6.95 4.03 3.17
CA GLY A 74 -7.06 4.85 1.97
C GLY A 74 -7.38 6.32 2.25
N VAL A 75 -8.22 6.63 3.23
CA VAL A 75 -8.53 8.02 3.62
C VAL A 75 -7.28 8.70 4.16
N ILE A 76 -6.49 8.03 4.99
CA ILE A 76 -5.21 8.58 5.47
C ILE A 76 -4.26 8.86 4.29
N PHE A 77 -4.23 7.99 3.28
CA PHE A 77 -3.41 8.21 2.08
C PHE A 77 -3.95 9.35 1.20
N LEU A 78 -5.28 9.49 1.08
CA LEU A 78 -5.92 10.61 0.40
C LEU A 78 -5.57 11.95 1.09
N LEU A 79 -5.65 12.00 2.42
CA LEU A 79 -5.29 13.18 3.20
C LEU A 79 -3.81 13.53 3.05
N TYR A 80 -2.93 12.53 2.98
CA TYR A 80 -1.52 12.74 2.67
C TYR A 80 -1.33 13.42 1.31
N GLY A 81 -1.99 12.91 0.26
CA GLY A 81 -1.96 13.53 -1.07
C GLY A 81 -2.57 14.93 -1.12
N LEU A 82 -3.59 15.19 -0.30
CA LEU A 82 -4.19 16.53 -0.17
C LEU A 82 -3.20 17.52 0.43
N LEU A 83 -2.49 17.13 1.50
CA LEU A 83 -1.49 17.98 2.15
C LEU A 83 -0.28 18.24 1.24
N GLY A 84 0.10 17.26 0.42
CA GLY A 84 1.16 17.40 -0.58
C GLY A 84 0.76 18.15 -1.86
N GLY A 85 -0.49 18.62 -1.98
CA GLY A 85 -0.96 19.35 -3.17
C GLY A 85 -1.10 18.49 -4.44
N SER A 86 -0.91 17.17 -4.34
CA SER A 86 -0.82 16.27 -5.50
C SER A 86 -2.17 15.84 -6.07
N LEU A 87 -3.29 16.15 -5.41
CA LEU A 87 -4.64 15.74 -5.88
C LEU A 87 -5.11 16.46 -7.15
N SER A 88 -4.49 17.58 -7.52
CA SER A 88 -4.74 18.24 -8.80
C SER A 88 -4.16 17.46 -9.99
N ASN A 89 -3.18 16.59 -9.76
CA ASN A 89 -2.60 15.72 -10.77
C ASN A 89 -3.55 14.53 -11.08
N PRO A 90 -4.11 14.42 -12.30
CA PRO A 90 -5.12 13.41 -12.59
C PRO A 90 -4.65 11.96 -12.41
N PRO A 91 -3.44 11.55 -12.88
CA PRO A 91 -2.92 10.21 -12.61
C PRO A 91 -2.83 9.88 -11.12
N TYR A 92 -2.33 10.81 -10.29
CA TYR A 92 -2.24 10.65 -8.85
C TYR A 92 -3.62 10.48 -8.21
N LEU A 93 -4.57 11.33 -8.57
CA LEU A 93 -5.94 11.29 -8.05
C LEU A 93 -6.62 9.95 -8.38
N ILE A 94 -6.56 9.49 -9.63
CA ILE A 94 -7.17 8.23 -10.08
C ILE A 94 -6.57 7.06 -9.28
N CYS A 95 -5.25 6.99 -9.18
CA CYS A 95 -4.57 5.93 -8.43
C CYS A 95 -4.96 5.96 -6.93
N THR A 96 -5.03 7.15 -6.34
CA THR A 96 -5.43 7.34 -4.94
C THR A 96 -6.87 6.89 -4.70
N LEU A 97 -7.81 7.23 -5.60
CA LEU A 97 -9.20 6.79 -5.51
C LEU A 97 -9.34 5.26 -5.64
N ILE A 98 -8.53 4.64 -6.50
CA ILE A 98 -8.46 3.17 -6.60
C ILE A 98 -8.02 2.58 -5.26
N GLY A 99 -6.93 3.07 -4.65
CA GLY A 99 -6.47 2.57 -3.35
C GLY A 99 -7.39 2.90 -2.18
N LEU A 100 -8.24 3.92 -2.30
CA LEU A 100 -9.25 4.25 -1.30
C LEU A 100 -10.44 3.29 -1.32
N ILE A 101 -10.93 2.97 -2.52
CA ILE A 101 -12.22 2.30 -2.71
C ILE A 101 -12.03 0.80 -2.91
N CYS A 102 -11.17 0.41 -3.85
CA CYS A 102 -11.12 -0.96 -4.36
C CYS A 102 -10.56 -2.00 -3.36
N PRO A 103 -9.57 -1.71 -2.49
CA PRO A 103 -9.02 -2.70 -1.57
C PRO A 103 -10.06 -3.30 -0.62
N ASP A 104 -10.98 -2.49 -0.11
CA ASP A 104 -12.02 -2.97 0.79
C ASP A 104 -13.09 -3.79 0.05
N LEU A 105 -13.44 -3.39 -1.19
CA LEU A 105 -14.31 -4.16 -2.08
C LEU A 105 -13.72 -5.53 -2.42
N VAL A 106 -12.41 -5.62 -2.67
CA VAL A 106 -11.72 -6.89 -2.90
C VAL A 106 -11.85 -7.81 -1.69
N ARG A 107 -11.65 -7.28 -0.47
CA ARG A 107 -11.78 -8.09 0.75
C ARG A 107 -13.22 -8.49 1.03
N MET A 108 -14.18 -7.62 0.72
CA MET A 108 -15.59 -7.95 0.77
C MET A 108 -15.94 -9.12 -0.15
N ALA A 109 -15.37 -9.16 -1.37
CA ALA A 109 -15.62 -10.21 -2.34
C ALA A 109 -14.87 -11.52 -2.04
N MET A 110 -13.63 -11.44 -1.54
CA MET A 110 -12.74 -12.59 -1.36
C MET A 110 -12.69 -13.14 0.08
N GLY A 111 -13.37 -12.49 1.02
CA GLY A 111 -13.37 -12.83 2.43
C GLY A 111 -12.35 -12.02 3.23
N TYR A 112 -12.80 -11.45 4.35
CA TYR A 112 -11.94 -10.62 5.21
C TYR A 112 -10.89 -11.42 5.99
N ASP A 113 -11.10 -12.71 6.18
CA ASP A 113 -10.18 -13.68 6.77
C ASP A 113 -9.30 -14.39 5.72
N SER A 114 -9.36 -14.01 4.45
CA SER A 114 -8.55 -14.65 3.42
C SER A 114 -7.19 -13.96 3.28
N PHE A 115 -6.10 -14.70 3.51
CA PHE A 115 -4.75 -14.20 3.18
C PHE A 115 -4.62 -13.81 1.71
N VAL A 116 -5.17 -14.63 0.81
CA VAL A 116 -5.15 -14.35 -0.64
C VAL A 116 -6.01 -13.12 -0.95
N GLY A 117 -7.18 -12.98 -0.32
CA GLY A 117 -8.02 -11.79 -0.44
C GLY A 117 -7.30 -10.52 0.03
N THR A 118 -6.58 -10.58 1.14
CA THR A 118 -5.75 -9.46 1.63
C THR A 118 -4.54 -9.20 0.72
N LEU A 119 -3.92 -10.23 0.13
CA LEU A 119 -2.86 -10.05 -0.87
C LEU A 119 -3.37 -9.32 -2.12
N VAL A 120 -4.51 -9.72 -2.68
CA VAL A 120 -5.09 -9.02 -3.83
C VAL A 120 -5.49 -7.59 -3.45
N SER A 121 -6.04 -7.40 -2.25
CA SER A 121 -6.34 -6.08 -1.69
C SER A 121 -5.09 -5.20 -1.61
N TYR A 122 -3.96 -5.75 -1.16
CA TYR A 122 -2.69 -5.05 -1.08
C TYR A 122 -2.09 -4.72 -2.46
N LEU A 123 -2.22 -5.63 -3.43
CA LEU A 123 -1.82 -5.39 -4.83
C LEU A 123 -2.62 -4.25 -5.46
N VAL A 124 -3.93 -4.20 -5.20
CA VAL A 124 -4.78 -3.10 -5.65
C VAL A 124 -4.39 -1.80 -4.94
N PHE A 125 -4.10 -1.85 -3.63
CA PHE A 125 -3.63 -0.69 -2.89
C PHE A 125 -2.27 -0.18 -3.42
N ALA A 126 -1.39 -1.07 -3.88
CA ALA A 126 -0.10 -0.69 -4.47
C ALA A 126 -0.25 0.20 -5.72
N ILE A 127 -1.39 0.15 -6.42
CA ILE A 127 -1.70 1.07 -7.54
C ILE A 127 -1.74 2.52 -7.04
N ALA A 128 -2.27 2.79 -5.85
CA ALA A 128 -2.24 4.15 -5.27
C ALA A 128 -0.82 4.67 -5.09
N ARG A 129 0.16 3.77 -4.96
CA ARG A 129 1.57 4.14 -4.82
C ARG A 129 2.26 4.45 -6.14
N VAL A 130 1.67 4.07 -7.27
CA VAL A 130 2.19 4.35 -8.62
C VAL A 130 1.84 5.77 -9.08
N GLY A 131 0.83 6.40 -8.48
CA GLY A 131 0.18 7.60 -9.01
C GLY A 131 1.08 8.81 -9.23
N ALA A 132 2.10 9.03 -8.39
CA ALA A 132 3.04 10.13 -8.59
C ALA A 132 4.07 9.79 -9.69
N GLN A 133 4.70 8.62 -9.57
CA GLN A 133 5.79 8.16 -10.42
C GLN A 133 5.35 7.92 -11.87
N ILE A 134 4.10 7.52 -12.10
CA ILE A 134 3.60 7.25 -13.45
C ILE A 134 3.64 8.48 -14.36
N ASN A 135 3.67 9.69 -13.77
CA ASN A 135 3.79 10.94 -14.51
C ASN A 135 5.08 11.04 -15.32
N VAL A 136 6.16 10.35 -14.93
CA VAL A 136 7.40 10.27 -15.71
C VAL A 136 7.15 9.76 -17.14
N TRP A 137 6.14 8.91 -17.34
CA TRP A 137 5.81 8.34 -18.64
C TRP A 137 4.56 8.92 -19.28
N VAL A 138 3.56 9.31 -18.48
CA VAL A 138 2.26 9.78 -18.99
C VAL A 138 2.24 11.29 -19.18
N MET A 139 2.97 12.03 -18.33
CA MET A 139 3.03 13.49 -18.33
C MET A 139 4.48 13.97 -18.11
N PRO A 140 5.45 13.57 -18.96
CA PRO A 140 6.87 13.80 -18.72
C PRO A 140 7.24 15.27 -18.57
N GLU A 141 6.68 16.17 -19.39
CA GLU A 141 6.93 17.61 -19.32
C GLU A 141 6.45 18.23 -18.00
N TRP A 142 5.28 17.81 -17.52
CA TRP A 142 4.75 18.26 -16.24
C TRP A 142 5.63 17.74 -15.10
N CYS A 143 6.02 16.46 -15.15
CA CYS A 143 6.88 15.84 -14.16
C CYS A 143 8.27 16.51 -14.10
N HIS A 144 8.82 16.87 -15.26
CA HIS A 144 10.09 17.58 -15.38
C HIS A 144 10.00 18.98 -14.78
N GLY A 145 8.97 19.76 -15.14
CA GLY A 145 8.76 21.10 -14.59
C GLY A 145 8.60 21.11 -13.07
N GLN A 146 7.86 20.15 -12.51
CA GLN A 146 7.74 19.99 -11.05
C GLN A 146 9.10 19.61 -10.42
N ALA A 147 9.85 18.71 -11.04
CA ALA A 147 11.17 18.32 -10.53
C ALA A 147 12.18 19.49 -10.57
N ILE A 148 12.09 20.39 -11.56
CA ILE A 148 12.90 21.63 -11.59
C ILE A 148 12.56 22.49 -10.38
N GLU A 149 11.28 22.71 -10.11
CA GLU A 149 10.81 23.57 -9.02
C GLU A 149 11.23 23.04 -7.65
N GLU A 150 11.19 21.71 -7.46
CA GLU A 150 11.47 21.07 -6.17
C GLU A 150 12.96 20.75 -5.94
N MET A 151 13.68 20.31 -6.98
CA MET A 151 15.01 19.70 -6.86
C MET A 151 16.08 20.29 -7.80
N GLY A 152 15.70 21.14 -8.76
CA GLY A 152 16.59 21.77 -9.73
C GLY A 152 16.72 21.01 -11.06
N GLU A 153 17.31 21.70 -12.04
CA GLU A 153 17.38 21.27 -13.45
C GLU A 153 18.14 19.96 -13.65
N ASP A 154 19.32 19.83 -13.04
CA ASP A 154 20.15 18.60 -13.14
C ASP A 154 19.40 17.36 -12.64
N TYR A 155 18.61 17.50 -11.57
CA TYR A 155 17.81 16.42 -11.03
C TYR A 155 16.67 16.04 -11.98
N ALA A 156 15.96 17.05 -12.49
CA ALA A 156 14.83 16.86 -13.39
C ALA A 156 15.25 16.18 -14.70
N ASP A 157 16.35 16.63 -15.30
CA ASP A 157 16.92 16.04 -16.50
C ASP A 157 17.32 14.58 -16.27
N ALA A 158 18.02 14.30 -15.17
CA ALA A 158 18.39 12.94 -14.83
C ALA A 158 17.16 12.06 -14.53
N LEU A 159 16.09 12.60 -13.94
CA LEU A 159 14.85 11.86 -13.68
C LEU A 159 14.22 11.37 -14.99
N ILE A 160 14.04 12.26 -15.96
CA ILE A 160 13.42 11.93 -17.24
C ILE A 160 14.33 11.04 -18.07
N ASN A 161 15.61 11.41 -18.22
CA ASN A 161 16.55 10.68 -19.07
C ASN A 161 16.81 9.24 -18.59
N ASN A 162 16.86 9.01 -17.28
CA ASN A 162 17.11 7.66 -16.73
C ASN A 162 15.89 6.73 -16.83
N ASN A 163 14.68 7.29 -16.89
CA ASN A 163 13.44 6.54 -16.80
C ASN A 163 12.61 6.59 -18.09
N ALA A 164 13.03 7.32 -19.11
CA ALA A 164 12.34 7.40 -20.39
C ALA A 164 12.10 6.02 -21.04
N GLY A 165 10.98 5.93 -21.76
CA GLY A 165 10.63 4.78 -22.58
C GLY A 165 9.71 3.75 -21.90
N ALA A 166 8.89 3.08 -22.72
CA ALA A 166 7.86 2.15 -22.27
C ALA A 166 8.42 0.95 -21.49
N LEU A 167 9.62 0.47 -21.84
CA LEU A 167 10.25 -0.66 -21.13
C LEU A 167 10.51 -0.32 -19.65
N LYS A 168 11.01 0.89 -19.36
CA LYS A 168 11.27 1.33 -17.98
C LYS A 168 9.98 1.47 -17.18
N CYS A 169 8.90 1.95 -17.81
CA CYS A 169 7.57 1.96 -17.21
C CYS A 169 7.11 0.56 -16.82
N ILE A 170 7.19 -0.40 -17.76
CA ILE A 170 6.81 -1.79 -17.51
C ILE A 170 7.65 -2.39 -16.38
N LEU A 171 8.97 -2.19 -16.40
CA LEU A 171 9.86 -2.68 -15.35
C LEU A 171 9.52 -2.09 -13.98
N PHE A 172 9.18 -0.81 -13.89
CA PHE A 172 8.72 -0.17 -12.67
C PHE A 172 7.41 -0.79 -12.16
N LEU A 173 6.40 -0.96 -13.03
CA LEU A 173 5.13 -1.58 -12.66
C LEU A 173 5.32 -3.03 -12.19
N VAL A 174 6.17 -3.80 -12.87
CA VAL A 174 6.55 -5.16 -12.44
C VAL A 174 7.25 -5.13 -11.09
N ALA A 175 8.18 -4.20 -10.86
CA ALA A 175 8.86 -4.06 -9.58
C ALA A 175 7.88 -3.74 -8.43
N VAL A 176 6.90 -2.88 -8.66
CA VAL A 176 5.83 -2.58 -7.69
C VAL A 176 5.03 -3.83 -7.34
N LEU A 177 4.59 -4.59 -8.34
CA LEU A 177 3.80 -5.81 -8.12
C LEU A 177 4.62 -6.89 -7.38
N VAL A 178 5.86 -7.12 -7.82
CA VAL A 178 6.78 -8.07 -7.18
C VAL A 178 7.04 -7.65 -5.74
N ALA A 179 7.32 -6.37 -5.48
CA ALA A 179 7.56 -5.87 -4.14
C ALA A 179 6.32 -6.00 -3.23
N ALA A 180 5.12 -5.72 -3.75
CA ALA A 180 3.89 -5.92 -2.98
C ALA A 180 3.67 -7.40 -2.61
N VAL A 181 3.93 -8.33 -3.54
CA VAL A 181 3.89 -9.78 -3.26
C VAL A 181 4.92 -10.15 -2.19
N LEU A 182 6.18 -9.75 -2.37
CA LEU A 182 7.25 -10.04 -1.42
C LEU A 182 6.94 -9.44 -0.04
N GLY A 183 6.46 -8.21 0.03
CA GLY A 183 6.02 -7.55 1.25
C GLY A 183 4.90 -8.28 1.97
N ALA A 184 3.93 -8.82 1.23
CA ALA A 184 2.90 -9.69 1.80
C ALA A 184 3.46 -10.98 2.42
N TYR A 185 4.45 -11.61 1.78
CA TYR A 185 5.09 -12.82 2.31
C TYR A 185 6.04 -12.52 3.48
N ILE A 186 6.72 -11.38 3.47
CA ILE A 186 7.46 -10.86 4.63
C ILE A 186 6.48 -10.67 5.79
N ALA A 187 5.35 -9.99 5.57
CA ALA A 187 4.31 -9.82 6.58
C ALA A 187 3.77 -11.15 7.08
N LYS A 188 3.54 -12.13 6.20
CA LYS A 188 3.13 -13.49 6.57
C LYS A 188 4.14 -14.17 7.50
N ALA A 189 5.44 -14.03 7.22
CA ALA A 189 6.49 -14.61 8.04
C ALA A 189 6.57 -13.95 9.42
N PHE A 190 6.61 -12.61 9.47
CA PHE A 190 6.72 -11.84 10.71
C PHE A 190 5.46 -11.90 11.58
N LEU A 191 4.28 -11.95 10.96
CA LEU A 191 2.99 -11.90 11.65
C LEU A 191 2.31 -13.26 11.75
N ARG A 192 3.03 -14.37 11.53
CA ARG A 192 2.46 -15.72 11.55
C ARG A 192 1.53 -15.96 12.75
N LYS A 193 1.99 -15.62 13.96
CA LYS A 193 1.19 -15.76 15.19
C LYS A 193 -0.09 -14.90 15.17
N PRO A 194 -0.02 -13.56 14.98
CA PRO A 194 -1.22 -12.73 14.80
C PRO A 194 -2.17 -13.20 13.69
N LEU A 195 -1.66 -13.51 12.50
CA LEU A 195 -2.50 -13.89 11.36
C LEU A 195 -3.22 -15.21 11.62
N THR A 196 -2.56 -16.21 12.23
CA THR A 196 -3.20 -17.45 12.68
C THR A 196 -4.23 -17.19 13.79
N LYS A 197 -3.94 -16.32 14.76
CA LYS A 197 -4.87 -15.94 15.83
C LYS A 197 -6.18 -15.38 15.27
N TYR A 198 -6.10 -14.59 14.21
CA TYR A 198 -7.27 -14.02 13.55
C TYR A 198 -7.87 -14.92 12.46
N GLY A 199 -7.35 -16.15 12.27
CA GLY A 199 -7.86 -17.11 11.30
C GLY A 199 -7.41 -16.87 9.86
N MET A 200 -6.58 -15.85 9.60
CA MET A 200 -6.20 -15.47 8.23
C MET A 200 -5.36 -16.52 7.50
N LEU A 201 -4.64 -17.35 8.25
CA LEU A 201 -3.83 -18.45 7.70
C LEU A 201 -4.52 -19.81 7.81
N ASN A 202 -5.73 -19.87 8.37
CA ASN A 202 -6.40 -21.13 8.68
C ASN A 202 -7.33 -21.57 7.54
N GLY A 203 -6.70 -21.80 6.37
CA GLY A 203 -7.07 -22.90 5.47
C GLY A 203 -6.34 -24.21 5.83
N ALA A 204 -5.53 -24.21 6.90
CA ALA A 204 -5.07 -25.38 7.63
C ALA A 204 -5.89 -25.47 8.92
N SER A 205 -6.43 -26.66 9.21
CA SER A 205 -7.27 -26.97 10.37
C SER A 205 -6.76 -26.35 11.68
N PRO A 206 -7.66 -26.00 12.63
CA PRO A 206 -7.26 -25.41 13.90
C PRO A 206 -6.32 -26.37 14.64
N VAL A 207 -5.11 -25.90 14.95
CA VAL A 207 -4.24 -26.58 15.92
C VAL A 207 -4.95 -26.49 17.26
N GLU A 208 -5.54 -27.61 17.69
CA GLU A 208 -5.99 -27.77 19.06
C GLU A 208 -4.84 -27.40 19.99
N ALA A 209 -5.09 -26.45 20.89
CA ALA A 209 -4.16 -26.16 21.96
C ALA A 209 -3.89 -27.46 22.75
N PRO A 210 -2.65 -27.72 23.19
CA PRO A 210 -2.39 -28.85 24.06
C PRO A 210 -3.29 -28.71 25.28
N LYS A 211 -4.14 -29.71 25.51
CA LYS A 211 -4.83 -29.84 26.80
C LYS A 211 -3.74 -30.03 27.83
N GLU A 212 -3.58 -29.05 28.71
CA GLU A 212 -2.77 -29.20 29.92
C GLU A 212 -3.30 -30.44 30.66
N ALA A 213 -2.42 -31.42 30.83
CA ALA A 213 -2.62 -32.63 31.61
C ALA A 213 -1.82 -32.51 32.90
#